data_AF-A0A5C6C8T5-F1
#
_entry.id   AF-A0A5C6C8T5-F1
#
_cell.length_a   1.000
_cell.length_b   1.000
_cell.length_c   1.000
_cell.angle_alpha   90.00
_cell.angle_beta   90.00
_cell.angle_gamma   90.00
#
_symmetry.space_group_name_H-M   'P 1'
#
loop_
_entity.id
_entity.type
_entity.pdbx_description
1 polymer ?
#
loop_
_entity_poly.entity_id
_entity_poly.type
_entity_poly.pdbx_seq_one_letter_code
_entity_poly.pdbx_strand_id
1 'polypeptide(L)'
;MKLISLTCNHCGAPLDVPKSAKFVTCAYCNARLSIHHTGSTYSTELLDEIKQTTDTLVRDVEKLKGNSELDRLDRQWDRDRSQFMSTHENGTQSVPSKGPILFGTGCVAMFGVFWTILAGSMFPPMALFGIVFILFAVGSGIYGSKKADQYEQAKRSYHQQRRKLIAEQNQAEAD
;
A
#
# COMPACT_ATOMS: atom_id res chain seq x y z
N MET A 1 -47.18 44.81 9.39
CA MET A 1 -46.62 43.64 8.67
C MET A 1 -47.17 42.37 9.33
N LYS A 2 -47.64 41.38 8.57
CA LYS A 2 -48.19 40.12 9.16
C LYS A 2 -47.07 39.09 9.29
N LEU A 3 -46.62 38.85 10.51
CA LEU A 3 -45.68 37.78 10.87
C LEU A 3 -46.45 36.47 11.07
N ILE A 4 -45.84 35.33 10.74
CA ILE A 4 -46.34 34.00 11.06
C ILE A 4 -45.35 33.36 12.01
N SER A 5 -45.88 32.77 13.08
CA SER A 5 -45.08 32.00 14.04
C SER A 5 -44.98 30.55 13.56
N LEU A 6 -43.76 30.06 13.39
CA LEU A 6 -43.41 28.71 12.98
C LEU A 6 -42.52 28.08 14.05
N THR A 7 -42.48 26.75 14.14
CA THR A 7 -41.49 26.06 14.96
C THR A 7 -40.32 25.59 14.10
N CYS A 8 -39.11 25.76 14.60
CA CYS A 8 -37.92 25.20 13.97
C CYS A 8 -37.99 23.67 13.99
N ASN A 9 -37.92 23.00 12.84
CA ASN A 9 -37.88 21.52 12.79
C ASN A 9 -36.59 20.90 13.35
N HIS A 10 -35.55 21.70 13.62
CA HIS A 10 -34.28 21.22 14.18
C HIS A 10 -34.25 21.28 15.71
N CYS A 11 -34.68 22.40 16.32
CA CYS A 11 -34.60 22.59 17.78
C CYS A 11 -35.94 22.88 18.48
N GLY A 12 -37.05 22.97 17.74
CA GLY A 12 -38.38 23.25 18.29
C GLY A 12 -38.63 24.70 18.70
N ALA A 13 -37.64 25.59 18.57
CA ALA A 13 -37.79 26.99 18.97
C ALA A 13 -38.81 27.75 18.08
N PRO A 14 -39.57 28.71 18.66
CA PRO A 14 -40.48 29.55 17.90
C PRO A 14 -39.73 30.54 17.00
N LEU A 15 -40.25 30.75 15.79
CA LEU A 15 -39.68 31.59 14.74
C LEU A 15 -40.77 32.49 14.17
N ASP A 16 -40.58 33.80 14.25
CA ASP A 16 -41.49 34.76 13.63
C ASP A 16 -40.93 35.19 12.27
N VAL A 17 -41.59 34.77 11.20
CA VAL A 17 -41.13 35.03 9.82
C VAL A 17 -42.17 35.78 9.00
N PRO A 18 -41.74 36.65 8.07
CA PRO A 18 -42.64 37.26 7.10
C PRO A 18 -43.28 36.20 6.20
N LYS A 19 -44.56 36.40 5.81
CA LYS A 19 -45.28 35.46 4.91
C LYS A 19 -44.59 35.18 3.57
N SER A 20 -43.68 36.06 3.14
CA SER A 20 -42.98 35.98 1.86
C SER A 20 -41.56 35.40 1.97
N ALA A 21 -41.10 35.05 3.17
CA ALA A 21 -39.75 34.54 3.38
C ALA A 21 -39.64 33.08 2.92
N LYS A 22 -38.72 32.80 1.99
CA LYS A 22 -38.41 31.44 1.53
C LYS A 22 -37.34 30.75 2.39
N PHE A 23 -36.55 31.53 3.10
CA PHE A 23 -35.45 31.06 3.94
C PHE A 23 -35.46 31.83 5.25
N VAL A 24 -35.15 31.15 6.35
CA VAL A 24 -34.96 31.75 7.68
C VAL A 24 -33.78 31.07 8.37
N THR A 25 -33.04 31.84 9.16
CA THR A 25 -32.05 31.30 10.09
C THR A 25 -32.64 31.30 11.49
N CYS A 26 -32.62 30.15 12.16
CA CYS A 26 -33.11 30.06 13.53
C CYS A 26 -32.19 30.81 14.49
N ALA A 27 -32.72 31.75 15.27
CA ALA A 27 -31.92 32.51 16.25
C ALA A 27 -31.41 31.67 17.43
N TYR A 28 -31.95 30.46 17.65
CA TYR A 28 -31.58 29.58 18.77
C TYR A 28 -30.51 28.55 18.40
N CYS A 29 -30.68 27.83 17.28
CA CYS A 29 -29.74 26.79 16.85
C CYS A 29 -28.88 27.20 15.66
N ASN A 30 -29.05 28.42 15.14
CA ASN A 30 -28.38 28.94 13.94
C ASN A 30 -28.58 28.10 12.67
N ALA A 31 -29.51 27.14 12.68
CA ALA A 31 -29.82 26.33 11.51
C ALA A 31 -30.50 27.17 10.41
N ARG A 32 -30.06 26.99 9.16
CA ARG A 32 -30.70 27.57 7.97
C ARG A 32 -31.80 26.65 7.48
N LEU A 33 -33.00 27.20 7.36
CA LEU A 33 -34.21 26.46 7.06
C LEU A 33 -34.86 27.00 5.79
N SER A 34 -35.26 26.11 4.87
CA SER A 34 -36.16 26.46 3.78
C SER A 34 -37.62 26.37 4.26
N ILE A 35 -38.42 27.39 3.97
CA ILE A 35 -39.83 27.44 4.34
C ILE A 35 -40.64 26.93 3.15
N HIS A 36 -41.28 25.77 3.30
CA HIS A 36 -42.20 25.22 2.30
C HIS A 36 -43.64 25.55 2.69
N HIS A 37 -44.38 26.14 1.75
CA HIS A 37 -45.79 26.48 1.90
C HIS A 37 -46.64 25.43 1.17
N THR A 38 -47.31 24.55 1.92
CA THR A 38 -48.24 23.57 1.34
C THR A 38 -49.62 23.82 1.94
N GLY A 39 -50.43 24.64 1.27
CA GLY A 39 -51.78 24.98 1.71
C GLY A 39 -51.79 25.76 3.03
N SER A 40 -52.40 25.19 4.08
CA SER A 40 -52.47 25.76 5.45
C SER A 40 -51.36 25.28 6.39
N THR A 41 -50.38 24.54 5.88
CA THR A 41 -49.28 23.98 6.66
C THR A 41 -47.95 24.59 6.23
N TYR A 42 -47.13 24.91 7.23
CA TYR A 42 -45.82 25.53 7.06
C TYR A 42 -44.78 24.59 7.66
N SER A 43 -43.85 24.07 6.85
CA SER A 43 -42.81 23.15 7.30
C SER A 43 -41.43 23.69 6.92
N THR A 44 -40.47 23.55 7.83
CA THR A 44 -39.07 23.97 7.61
C THR A 44 -38.18 22.78 7.31
N GLU A 45 -37.45 22.76 6.19
CA GLU A 45 -36.48 21.69 5.87
C GLU A 45 -35.04 22.21 6.02
N LEU A 46 -34.15 21.38 6.56
CA LEU A 46 -32.76 21.71 6.86
C LEU A 46 -31.92 21.53 5.59
N LEU A 47 -31.34 22.62 5.06
CA LEU A 47 -30.66 22.59 3.74
C LEU A 47 -29.13 22.40 3.83
N ASP A 48 -28.51 22.60 5.00
CA ASP A 48 -27.06 22.76 5.13
C ASP A 48 -26.28 21.46 5.44
N GLU A 49 -26.96 20.37 5.84
CA GLU A 49 -26.26 19.14 6.28
C GLU A 49 -25.83 18.24 5.10
N ILE A 50 -26.55 18.27 3.97
CA ILE A 50 -26.31 17.33 2.85
C ILE A 50 -25.03 17.66 2.05
N LYS A 51 -24.66 18.94 1.91
CA LYS A 51 -23.44 19.33 1.17
C LYS A 51 -22.17 19.07 1.97
N GLN A 52 -22.18 19.39 3.26
CA GLN A 52 -21.01 19.17 4.13
C GLN A 52 -20.72 17.67 4.31
N THR A 53 -21.74 16.83 4.50
CA THR A 53 -21.54 15.37 4.64
C THR A 53 -21.02 14.74 3.35
N THR A 54 -21.47 15.21 2.18
CA THR A 54 -21.01 14.69 0.87
C THR A 54 -19.55 15.03 0.60
N ASP A 55 -19.11 16.27 0.85
CA ASP A 55 -17.71 16.67 0.66
C ASP A 55 -16.74 16.00 1.64
N THR A 56 -17.24 15.62 2.82
CA THR A 56 -16.45 14.88 3.82
C THR A 56 -16.34 13.41 3.42
N LEU A 57 -17.45 12.81 2.96
CA LEU A 57 -17.47 11.44 2.44
C LEU A 57 -16.59 11.24 1.20
N VAL A 58 -16.56 12.21 0.28
CA VAL A 58 -15.69 12.14 -0.92
C VAL A 58 -14.21 12.12 -0.51
N ARG A 59 -13.80 13.02 0.40
CA ARG A 59 -12.42 13.08 0.91
C ARG A 59 -12.04 11.81 1.70
N ASP A 60 -12.95 11.29 2.50
CA ASP A 60 -12.71 10.05 3.25
C ASP A 60 -12.58 8.83 2.30
N VAL A 61 -13.40 8.76 1.24
CA VAL A 61 -13.29 7.69 0.22
C VAL A 61 -11.96 7.77 -0.54
N GLU A 62 -11.47 8.96 -0.87
CA GLU A 62 -10.16 9.14 -1.52
C GLU A 62 -9.01 8.67 -0.63
N LYS A 63 -9.03 9.02 0.66
CA LYS A 63 -8.05 8.54 1.65
C LYS A 63 -8.14 7.03 1.85
N LEU A 64 -9.34 6.46 1.97
CA LEU A 64 -9.54 5.01 2.06
C LEU A 64 -9.03 4.28 0.81
N LYS A 65 -9.28 4.85 -0.38
CA LYS A 65 -8.86 4.26 -1.66
C LYS A 65 -7.34 4.22 -1.77
N GLY A 66 -6.64 5.32 -1.44
CA GLY A 66 -5.18 5.35 -1.43
C GLY A 66 -4.58 4.32 -0.45
N ASN A 67 -5.17 4.18 0.74
CA ASN A 67 -4.74 3.17 1.70
C ASN A 67 -4.98 1.74 1.21
N SER A 68 -6.08 1.50 0.49
CA SER A 68 -6.39 0.19 -0.08
C SER A 68 -5.41 -0.22 -1.18
N GLU A 69 -4.93 0.73 -1.99
CA GLU A 69 -3.98 0.47 -3.07
C GLU A 69 -2.59 0.11 -2.54
N LEU A 70 -2.13 0.81 -1.50
CA LEU A 70 -0.90 0.48 -0.78
C LEU A 70 -0.98 -0.91 -0.12
N ASP A 71 -2.07 -1.21 0.59
CA ASP A 71 -2.24 -2.53 1.22
C ASP A 71 -2.26 -3.66 0.18
N ARG A 72 -2.90 -3.44 -0.98
CA ARG A 72 -2.89 -4.40 -2.09
C ARG A 72 -1.48 -4.62 -2.64
N LEU A 73 -0.71 -3.55 -2.81
CA LEU A 73 0.67 -3.61 -3.28
C LEU A 73 1.56 -4.35 -2.28
N ASP A 74 1.45 -4.05 -0.99
CA ASP A 74 2.23 -4.67 0.07
C ASP A 74 1.91 -6.18 0.18
N ARG A 75 0.63 -6.57 0.13
CA ARG A 75 0.23 -7.98 0.08
C ARG A 75 0.72 -8.71 -1.16
N GLN A 76 0.76 -8.03 -2.31
CA GLN A 76 1.31 -8.61 -3.54
C GLN A 76 2.81 -8.82 -3.39
N TRP A 77 3.53 -7.83 -2.86
CA TRP A 77 4.96 -7.94 -2.60
C TRP A 77 5.28 -9.08 -1.64
N ASP A 78 4.49 -9.31 -0.59
CA ASP A 78 4.72 -10.43 0.33
C ASP A 78 4.58 -11.80 -0.37
N ARG A 79 3.57 -11.95 -1.22
CA ARG A 79 3.42 -13.15 -2.06
C ARG A 79 4.60 -13.30 -3.01
N ASP A 80 4.95 -12.23 -3.71
CA ASP A 80 6.02 -12.25 -4.70
C ASP A 80 7.38 -12.48 -4.04
N ARG A 81 7.64 -11.92 -2.86
CA ARG A 81 8.88 -12.15 -2.10
C ARG A 81 9.01 -13.60 -1.67
N SER A 82 7.92 -14.23 -1.23
CA SER A 82 7.94 -15.61 -0.75
C SER A 82 8.43 -16.61 -1.81
N GLN A 83 8.16 -16.34 -3.10
CA GLN A 83 8.62 -17.20 -4.20
C GLN A 83 10.15 -17.17 -4.39
N PHE A 84 10.82 -16.10 -3.95
CA PHE A 84 12.27 -15.95 -4.07
C PHE A 84 13.01 -16.46 -2.83
N MET A 85 12.36 -16.52 -1.68
CA MET A 85 12.97 -16.99 -0.43
C MET A 85 13.20 -18.50 -0.48
N SER A 86 14.38 -18.94 -0.08
CA SER A 86 14.68 -20.35 0.16
C SER A 86 14.55 -20.65 1.65
N THR A 87 13.74 -21.64 1.98
CA THR A 87 13.61 -22.13 3.36
C THR A 87 14.81 -23.02 3.65
N HIS A 88 15.64 -22.62 4.60
CA HIS A 88 16.69 -23.49 5.11
C HIS A 88 16.11 -24.54 6.07
N GLU A 89 16.83 -25.64 6.25
CA GLU A 89 16.43 -26.79 7.09
C GLU A 89 16.13 -26.42 8.55
N ASN A 90 16.67 -25.30 9.02
CA ASN A 90 16.44 -24.73 10.35
C ASN A 90 15.19 -23.81 10.44
N GLY A 91 14.35 -23.76 9.40
CA GLY A 91 13.17 -22.91 9.34
C GLY A 91 13.46 -21.41 9.13
N THR A 92 14.73 -21.01 8.99
CA THR A 92 15.08 -19.62 8.72
C THR A 92 14.91 -19.31 7.23
N GLN A 93 14.15 -18.26 6.93
CA GLN A 93 14.02 -17.75 5.57
C GLN A 93 15.09 -16.68 5.34
N SER A 94 16.09 -17.00 4.52
CA SER A 94 17.12 -16.06 4.14
C SER A 94 16.72 -15.34 2.85
N VAL A 95 16.94 -14.02 2.81
CA VAL A 95 16.81 -13.25 1.57
C VAL A 95 18.00 -13.63 0.68
N PRO A 96 17.79 -14.01 -0.59
CA PRO A 96 18.89 -14.31 -1.50
C PRO A 96 19.77 -13.07 -1.65
N SER A 97 20.98 -13.12 -1.09
CA SER A 97 21.94 -12.04 -1.13
C SER A 97 23.17 -12.45 -1.93
N LYS A 98 23.65 -11.55 -2.79
CA LYS A 98 24.74 -11.86 -3.74
C LYS A 98 26.09 -12.00 -3.06
N GLY A 99 26.33 -11.27 -1.96
CA GLY A 99 27.63 -11.23 -1.28
C GLY A 99 28.12 -12.60 -0.80
N PRO A 100 27.33 -13.34 0.00
CA PRO A 100 27.70 -14.67 0.47
C PRO A 100 27.83 -15.70 -0.66
N ILE A 101 26.98 -15.62 -1.69
CA ILE A 101 26.98 -16.55 -2.83
C ILE A 101 28.26 -16.37 -3.67
N LEU A 102 28.63 -15.12 -3.98
CA LEU A 102 29.83 -14.83 -4.79
C LEU A 102 31.11 -15.19 -4.04
N PHE A 103 31.22 -14.82 -2.76
CA PHE A 103 32.38 -15.15 -1.93
C PHE A 103 32.53 -16.67 -1.75
N GLY A 104 31.42 -17.36 -1.42
CA GLY A 104 31.41 -18.82 -1.25
C GLY A 104 31.79 -19.55 -2.53
N THR A 105 31.26 -19.14 -3.68
CA THR A 105 31.58 -19.75 -4.98
C THR A 105 33.07 -19.59 -5.31
N GLY A 106 33.64 -18.41 -5.06
CA GLY A 106 35.07 -18.15 -5.29
C GLY A 106 35.99 -19.01 -4.43
N CYS A 107 35.70 -19.12 -3.12
CA CYS A 107 36.46 -19.97 -2.20
C CYS A 107 36.37 -21.45 -2.57
N VAL A 108 35.18 -21.94 -2.92
CA VAL A 108 34.97 -23.34 -3.35
C VAL A 108 35.71 -23.64 -4.64
N ALA A 109 35.71 -22.72 -5.61
CA ALA A 109 36.45 -22.89 -6.86
C ALA A 109 37.97 -22.98 -6.61
N MET A 110 38.53 -22.05 -5.80
CA MET A 110 39.96 -22.03 -5.47
C MET A 110 40.39 -23.30 -4.72
N PHE A 111 39.62 -23.70 -3.70
CA PHE A 111 39.87 -24.92 -2.96
C PHE A 111 39.73 -26.17 -3.82
N GLY A 112 38.69 -26.23 -4.67
CA GLY A 112 38.45 -27.34 -5.58
C GLY A 112 39.60 -27.53 -6.57
N VAL A 113 40.13 -26.45 -7.15
CA VAL A 113 41.29 -26.51 -8.06
C VAL A 113 42.53 -27.02 -7.31
N PHE A 114 42.81 -26.46 -6.14
CA PHE A 114 43.95 -26.88 -5.32
C PHE A 114 43.86 -28.36 -4.92
N TRP A 115 42.70 -28.80 -4.44
CA TRP A 115 42.45 -30.20 -4.07
C TRP A 115 42.58 -31.14 -5.28
N THR A 116 42.07 -30.75 -6.44
CA THR A 116 42.12 -31.57 -7.67
C THR A 116 43.56 -31.82 -8.12
N ILE A 117 44.44 -30.81 -8.04
CA ILE A 117 45.87 -30.94 -8.38
C ILE A 117 46.57 -31.91 -7.41
N LEU A 118 46.36 -31.73 -6.10
CA LEU A 118 46.93 -32.59 -5.07
C LEU A 118 46.43 -34.04 -5.17
N ALA A 119 45.11 -34.24 -5.23
CA ALA A 119 44.49 -35.55 -5.31
C ALA A 119 44.82 -36.26 -6.62
N GLY A 120 44.89 -35.54 -7.74
CA GLY A 120 45.30 -36.09 -9.04
C GLY A 120 46.72 -36.64 -9.05
N SER A 121 47.62 -36.06 -8.25
CA SER A 121 49.00 -36.54 -8.12
C SER A 121 49.14 -37.86 -7.34
N MET A 122 48.25 -38.11 -6.37
CA MET A 122 48.26 -39.33 -5.55
C MET A 122 47.31 -40.42 -6.07
N PHE A 123 46.20 -40.03 -6.69
CA PHE A 123 45.18 -40.94 -7.19
C PHE A 123 44.48 -40.34 -8.43
N PRO A 124 45.01 -40.60 -9.65
CA PRO A 124 44.57 -39.94 -10.88
C PRO A 124 43.05 -39.98 -11.17
N PRO A 125 42.30 -41.06 -10.87
CA PRO A 125 40.85 -41.08 -11.08
C PRO A 125 40.09 -40.01 -10.27
N MET A 126 40.62 -39.55 -9.13
CA MET A 126 39.98 -38.50 -8.31
C MET A 126 40.05 -37.11 -8.94
N ALA A 127 40.95 -36.87 -9.89
CA ALA A 127 41.03 -35.59 -10.60
C ALA A 127 39.75 -35.32 -11.44
N LEU A 128 39.19 -36.37 -12.05
CA LEU A 128 37.94 -36.26 -12.81
C LEU A 128 36.76 -35.85 -11.92
N PHE A 129 36.69 -36.40 -10.70
CA PHE A 129 35.67 -36.03 -9.72
C PHE A 129 35.79 -34.57 -9.30
N GLY A 130 37.02 -34.08 -9.07
CA GLY A 130 37.29 -32.68 -8.75
C GLY A 130 36.82 -31.71 -9.84
N ILE A 131 37.04 -32.04 -11.11
CA ILE A 131 36.56 -31.23 -12.24
C ILE A 131 35.02 -31.15 -12.25
N VAL A 132 34.32 -32.27 -12.08
CA VAL A 132 32.85 -32.30 -12.02
C VAL A 132 32.32 -31.48 -10.85
N PHE A 133 32.96 -31.58 -9.68
CA PHE A 133 32.60 -30.81 -8.49
C PHE A 133 32.73 -29.28 -8.72
N ILE A 134 33.82 -28.84 -9.36
CA ILE A 134 34.02 -27.41 -9.68
C ILE A 134 32.93 -26.93 -10.64
N LEU A 135 32.62 -27.70 -11.69
CA LEU A 135 31.56 -27.35 -12.65
C LEU A 135 30.20 -27.24 -11.95
N PHE A 136 29.89 -28.16 -11.05
CA PHE A 136 28.66 -28.13 -10.26
C PHE A 136 28.60 -26.91 -9.33
N ALA A 137 29.70 -26.62 -8.61
CA ALA A 137 29.80 -25.47 -7.72
C ALA A 137 29.60 -24.15 -8.48
N VAL A 138 30.27 -23.97 -9.61
CA VAL A 138 30.13 -22.78 -10.47
C VAL A 138 28.70 -22.68 -11.03
N GLY A 139 28.14 -23.78 -11.53
CA GLY A 139 26.77 -23.81 -12.04
C GLY A 139 25.73 -23.40 -10.98
N SER A 140 25.86 -23.95 -9.76
CA SER A 140 24.99 -23.62 -8.64
C SER A 140 25.12 -22.15 -8.20
N GLY A 141 26.35 -21.60 -8.20
CA GLY A 141 26.60 -20.19 -7.89
C GLY A 141 26.00 -19.22 -8.90
N ILE A 142 26.09 -19.54 -10.21
CA ILE A 142 25.47 -18.74 -11.28
C ILE A 142 23.95 -18.76 -11.15
N TYR A 143 23.36 -19.94 -10.91
CA TYR A 143 21.91 -20.06 -10.72
C TYR A 143 21.42 -19.25 -9.50
N GLY A 144 22.13 -19.35 -8.38
CA GLY A 144 21.83 -18.57 -7.17
C GLY A 144 21.94 -17.06 -7.39
N SER A 145 22.95 -16.62 -8.16
CA SER A 145 23.15 -15.20 -8.49
C SER A 145 22.02 -14.65 -9.35
N LYS A 146 21.57 -15.39 -10.37
CA LYS A 146 20.41 -15.00 -11.19
C LYS A 146 19.13 -14.87 -10.36
N LYS A 147 18.91 -15.78 -9.42
CA LYS A 147 17.75 -15.72 -8.51
C LYS A 147 17.82 -14.47 -7.60
N ALA A 148 19.01 -14.12 -7.13
CA ALA A 148 19.23 -12.90 -6.35
C ALA A 148 19.03 -11.63 -7.18
N ASP A 149 19.43 -11.61 -8.46
CA ASP A 149 19.15 -10.51 -9.39
C ASP A 149 17.65 -10.28 -9.58
N GLN A 150 16.90 -11.36 -9.84
CA GLN A 150 15.45 -11.30 -10.02
C GLN A 150 14.75 -10.75 -8.77
N TYR A 151 15.16 -11.21 -7.58
CA TYR A 151 14.64 -10.68 -6.33
C TYR A 151 14.95 -9.18 -6.16
N GLU A 152 16.19 -8.76 -6.44
CA GLU A 152 16.59 -7.37 -6.30
C GLU A 152 15.84 -6.46 -7.29
N GLN A 153 15.62 -6.92 -8.52
CA GLN A 153 14.84 -6.21 -9.52
C GLN A 153 13.37 -6.07 -9.08
N ALA A 154 12.75 -7.15 -8.61
CA ALA A 154 11.38 -7.14 -8.11
C ALA A 154 11.23 -6.21 -6.88
N LYS A 155 12.23 -6.22 -5.98
CA LYS A 155 12.27 -5.33 -4.82
C LYS A 155 12.36 -3.87 -5.22
N ARG A 156 13.16 -3.55 -6.24
CA ARG A 156 13.29 -2.18 -6.77
C ARG A 156 11.98 -1.69 -7.37
N SER A 157 11.29 -2.51 -8.18
CA SER A 157 9.99 -2.14 -8.74
C SER A 157 8.94 -1.90 -7.66
N TYR A 158 8.89 -2.76 -6.62
CA TYR A 158 8.00 -2.56 -5.47
C TYR A 158 8.26 -1.23 -4.76
N HIS A 159 9.51 -0.93 -4.41
CA HIS A 159 9.86 0.33 -3.76
C HIS A 159 9.62 1.57 -4.64
N GLN A 160 9.72 1.44 -5.96
CA GLN A 160 9.37 2.53 -6.88
C GLN A 160 7.86 2.77 -6.90
N GLN A 161 7.05 1.72 -7.01
CA GLN A 161 5.58 1.83 -7.00
C GLN A 161 5.07 2.39 -5.68
N ARG A 162 5.58 1.88 -4.56
CA ARG A 162 5.21 2.36 -3.22
C ARG A 162 5.52 3.84 -3.03
N ARG A 163 6.67 4.31 -3.52
CA ARG A 163 7.04 5.74 -3.47
C ARG A 163 6.13 6.62 -4.32
N LYS A 164 5.68 6.13 -5.48
CA LYS A 164 4.72 6.86 -6.33
C LYS A 164 3.37 7.02 -5.63
N LEU A 165 2.82 5.94 -5.08
CA LEU A 165 1.53 5.99 -4.37
C LEU A 165 1.58 6.93 -3.16
N ILE A 166 2.65 6.90 -2.38
CA ILE A 166 2.82 7.83 -1.25
C ILE A 166 2.94 9.28 -1.73
N ALA A 167 3.66 9.52 -2.83
CA ALA A 167 3.78 10.87 -3.39
C ALA A 167 2.43 11.42 -3.90
N GLU A 168 1.64 10.57 -4.56
CA GLU A 168 0.28 10.91 -5.03
C GLU A 168 -0.65 11.21 -3.85
N GLN A 169 -0.58 10.44 -2.76
CA GLN A 169 -1.33 10.71 -1.53
C GLN A 169 -0.94 12.04 -0.90
N ASN A 170 0.36 12.33 -0.78
CA ASN A 170 0.83 13.58 -0.20
C ASN A 170 0.43 14.82 -1.04
N GLN A 171 0.30 14.66 -2.36
CA GLN A 171 -0.20 15.73 -3.24
C GLN A 171 -1.70 15.96 -3.02
N ALA A 172 -2.50 14.90 -2.93
CA ALA A 172 -3.93 15.00 -2.67
C ALA A 172 -4.27 15.59 -1.28
N GLU A 173 -3.37 15.50 -0.30
CA GLU A 173 -3.54 16.15 1.01
C GLU A 173 -3.15 17.64 1.02
N ALA A 174 -2.36 18.08 0.04
CA ALA A 174 -1.88 19.46 -0.05
C ALA A 174 -2.82 20.39 -0.84
N ASP A 175 -3.69 19.83 -1.67
CA ASP A 175 -4.72 20.52 -2.47
C ASP A 175 -6.05 20.66 -1.71
#